data_AF-A0A961FCY3-F1
#
_entry.id   AF-A0A961FCY3-F1
#
_cell.length_a   1.000
_cell.length_b   1.000
_cell.length_c   1.000
_cell.angle_alpha   90.00
_cell.angle_beta   90.00
_cell.angle_gamma   90.00
#
_symmetry.space_group_name_H-M   'P 1'
#
loop_
_entity.id
_entity.type
_entity.pdbx_description
1 polymer ?
#
loop_
_entity_poly.entity_id
_entity_poly.type
_entity_poly.pdbx_seq_one_letter_code
_entity_poly.pdbx_strand_id
1 'polypeptide(L)'
;MKHLSLLLSLLFLLSACGGRIPSEAKTNRLSQKYFKSYGKKYQDSFLGQNPVQSSSVQGVQELQKNVATALVQLQLENQESVPVLITLIRKFPLGWRIKSWERKDQITSRLKNQNLIQEETSP
;
A
#
# COMPACT_ATOMS: atom_id res chain seq x y z
N MET A 1 -14.92 -9.08 43.46
CA MET A 1 -15.62 -8.94 42.15
C MET A 1 -15.55 -7.53 41.55
N LYS A 2 -15.54 -6.43 42.34
CA LYS A 2 -15.49 -5.05 41.81
C LYS A 2 -14.21 -4.70 41.02
N HIS A 3 -13.06 -5.26 41.41
CA HIS A 3 -11.78 -5.05 40.69
C HIS A 3 -11.72 -5.72 39.31
N LEU A 4 -12.44 -6.83 39.10
CA LEU A 4 -12.48 -7.54 37.82
C LEU A 4 -13.25 -6.74 36.76
N SER A 5 -14.32 -6.04 37.17
CA SER A 5 -15.10 -5.16 36.29
C SER A 5 -14.32 -3.93 35.83
N LEU A 6 -13.44 -3.40 36.70
CA LEU A 6 -12.58 -2.25 36.40
C LEU A 6 -11.47 -2.63 35.41
N LEU A 7 -10.90 -3.83 35.57
CA LEU A 7 -9.90 -4.36 34.64
C LEU A 7 -10.51 -4.63 33.25
N LEU A 8 -11.72 -5.18 33.20
CA LEU A 8 -12.41 -5.46 31.94
C LEU A 8 -12.77 -4.16 31.17
N SER A 9 -13.23 -3.13 31.88
CA SER A 9 -13.48 -1.79 31.30
C SER A 9 -12.22 -1.16 30.68
N LEU A 10 -11.04 -1.37 31.29
CA LEU A 10 -9.78 -0.81 30.80
C LEU A 10 -9.30 -1.50 29.52
N LEU A 11 -9.54 -2.81 29.37
CA LEU A 11 -9.23 -3.56 28.15
C LEU A 11 -10.07 -3.13 26.94
N PHE A 12 -11.33 -2.73 27.15
CA PHE A 12 -12.18 -2.25 26.05
C PHE A 12 -11.75 -0.88 25.51
N LEU A 13 -11.18 -0.01 26.35
CA LEU A 13 -10.70 1.33 25.93
C LEU A 13 -9.44 1.25 25.05
N LEU A 14 -8.58 0.26 25.26
CA LEU A 14 -7.36 0.06 24.45
C LEU A 14 -7.64 -0.51 23.05
N SER A 15 -8.86 -1.03 22.82
CA SER A 15 -9.26 -1.66 21.56
C SER A 15 -9.76 -0.66 20.49
N ALA A 16 -9.88 0.63 20.83
CA ALA A 16 -10.46 1.66 19.96
C ALA A 16 -9.49 2.27 18.93
N CYS A 17 -8.20 1.90 18.93
CA CYS A 17 -7.21 2.39 17.97
C CYS A 17 -7.30 1.69 16.60
N GLY A 18 -8.49 1.65 16.01
CA GLY A 18 -8.70 1.28 14.61
C GLY A 18 -8.39 2.45 13.69
N GLY A 19 -7.09 2.70 13.43
CA GLY A 19 -6.62 3.84 12.63
C GLY A 19 -7.34 4.03 11.29
N ARG A 20 -7.57 5.31 10.93
CA ARG A 20 -8.20 5.72 9.65
C ARG A 20 -7.42 5.31 8.42
N ILE A 21 -6.13 5.05 8.58
CA ILE A 21 -5.23 4.48 7.57
C ILE A 21 -4.57 3.21 8.13
N PRO A 22 -4.15 2.25 7.30
CA PRO A 22 -3.37 1.12 7.78
C PRO A 22 -2.00 1.59 8.26
N SER A 23 -1.50 1.01 9.35
CA SER A 23 -0.13 1.24 9.79
C SER A 23 0.88 0.75 8.74
N GLU A 24 2.08 1.32 8.74
CA GLU A 24 3.16 0.93 7.82
C GLU A 24 3.47 -0.57 7.92
N ALA A 25 3.55 -1.13 9.12
CA ALA A 25 3.76 -2.56 9.33
C ALA A 25 2.64 -3.41 8.69
N LYS A 26 1.38 -2.97 8.77
CA LYS A 26 0.24 -3.65 8.13
C LYS A 26 0.32 -3.52 6.62
N THR A 27 0.64 -2.34 6.11
CA THR A 27 0.83 -2.07 4.69
C THR A 27 1.97 -2.90 4.12
N ASN A 28 3.06 -3.07 4.87
CA ASN A 28 4.19 -3.89 4.44
C ASN A 28 3.79 -5.36 4.29
N ARG A 29 3.10 -5.91 5.31
CA ARG A 29 2.58 -7.28 5.25
C ARG A 29 1.60 -7.47 4.09
N LEU A 30 0.71 -6.50 3.85
CA LEU A 30 -0.22 -6.53 2.71
C LEU A 30 0.53 -6.52 1.38
N SER A 31 1.53 -5.67 1.24
CA SER A 31 2.34 -5.53 0.03
C SER A 31 3.11 -6.81 -0.27
N GLN A 32 3.86 -7.32 0.70
CA GLN A 32 4.63 -8.56 0.52
C GLN A 32 3.74 -9.73 0.12
N LYS A 33 2.59 -9.91 0.80
CA LYS A 33 1.63 -10.98 0.46
C LYS A 33 1.04 -10.79 -0.94
N TYR A 34 0.63 -9.58 -1.27
CA TYR A 34 0.02 -9.27 -2.56
C TYR A 34 0.99 -9.51 -3.71
N PHE A 35 2.20 -8.97 -3.66
CA PHE A 35 3.15 -9.06 -4.77
C PHE A 35 3.73 -10.48 -4.93
N LYS A 36 3.95 -11.22 -3.84
CA LYS A 36 4.27 -12.65 -3.93
C LYS A 36 3.17 -13.46 -4.61
N SER A 37 1.90 -13.16 -4.30
CA SER A 37 0.77 -13.80 -4.97
C SER A 37 0.61 -13.35 -6.42
N TYR A 38 0.91 -12.08 -6.71
CA TYR A 38 0.81 -11.50 -8.04
C TYR A 38 1.79 -12.14 -9.00
N GLY A 39 3.08 -12.23 -8.63
CA GLY A 39 4.10 -12.86 -9.48
C GLY A 39 3.78 -14.33 -9.78
N LYS A 40 3.26 -15.07 -8.78
CA LYS A 40 2.80 -16.45 -8.99
C LYS A 40 1.62 -16.56 -9.95
N LYS A 41 0.69 -15.59 -9.93
CA LYS A 41 -0.49 -15.58 -10.78
C LYS A 41 -0.18 -15.14 -12.21
N TYR A 42 0.76 -14.22 -12.38
CA TYR A 42 1.12 -13.62 -13.67
C TYR A 42 2.60 -13.86 -13.96
N GLN A 43 2.94 -15.09 -14.33
CA GLN A 43 4.33 -15.54 -14.52
C GLN A 43 5.07 -14.77 -15.62
N ASP A 44 4.37 -14.40 -16.70
CA ASP A 44 4.95 -13.64 -17.82
C ASP A 44 5.14 -12.14 -17.51
N SER A 45 4.64 -11.67 -16.36
CA SER A 45 4.82 -10.28 -15.96
C SER A 45 6.24 -10.03 -15.43
N PHE A 46 6.66 -8.76 -15.42
CA PHE A 46 7.93 -8.34 -14.81
C PHE A 46 8.15 -8.90 -13.39
N LEU A 47 7.10 -8.93 -12.55
CA LEU A 47 7.15 -9.46 -11.19
C LEU A 47 6.99 -10.99 -11.11
N GLY A 48 6.57 -11.62 -12.21
CA GLY A 48 6.55 -13.09 -12.34
C GLY A 48 7.93 -13.62 -12.71
N GLN A 49 8.64 -12.94 -13.60
CA GLN A 49 10.02 -13.25 -14.00
C GLN A 49 11.04 -12.92 -12.90
N ASN A 50 10.79 -11.87 -12.11
CA ASN A 50 11.64 -11.46 -11.00
C ASN A 50 10.81 -11.42 -9.71
N PRO A 51 10.73 -12.53 -8.95
CA PRO A 51 9.91 -12.61 -7.76
C PRO A 51 10.30 -11.58 -6.70
N VAL A 52 9.31 -11.13 -5.93
CA VAL A 52 9.52 -10.20 -4.81
C VAL A 52 10.08 -10.94 -3.59
N GLN A 53 11.30 -10.57 -3.20
CA GLN A 53 11.97 -11.07 -2.00
C GLN A 53 11.41 -10.38 -0.74
N SER A 54 11.43 -9.03 -0.73
CA SER A 54 10.98 -8.21 0.39
C SER A 54 10.29 -6.93 -0.08
N SER A 55 9.61 -6.25 0.85
CA SER A 55 9.04 -4.93 0.63
C SER A 55 9.35 -4.02 1.81
N SER A 56 9.46 -2.73 1.54
CA SER A 56 9.63 -1.68 2.55
C SER A 56 8.68 -0.52 2.25
N VAL A 57 7.94 -0.07 3.26
CA VAL A 57 6.98 1.03 3.12
C VAL A 57 7.70 2.33 3.46
N GLN A 58 7.66 3.29 2.55
CA GLN A 58 8.27 4.62 2.73
C GLN A 58 7.30 5.62 3.37
N GLY A 59 5.98 5.36 3.23
CA GLY A 59 4.95 6.17 3.85
C GLY A 59 3.55 5.75 3.40
N VAL A 60 2.56 6.11 4.19
CA VAL A 60 1.13 5.87 3.93
C VAL A 60 0.38 7.19 4.07
N GLN A 61 -0.43 7.55 3.08
CA GLN A 61 -1.21 8.78 3.06
C GLN A 61 -2.68 8.46 2.84
N GLU A 62 -3.57 9.12 3.61
CA GLU A 62 -5.01 9.08 3.34
C GLU A 62 -5.30 9.90 2.08
N LEU A 63 -5.95 9.29 1.08
CA LEU A 63 -6.48 10.04 -0.06
C LEU A 63 -7.90 10.52 0.25
N GLN A 64 -8.71 9.64 0.82
CA GLN A 64 -10.08 9.93 1.25
C GLN A 64 -10.54 8.86 2.26
N LYS A 65 -11.75 9.02 2.81
CA LYS A 65 -12.32 8.03 3.72
C LYS A 65 -12.29 6.63 3.09
N ASN A 66 -11.67 5.67 3.80
CA ASN A 66 -11.51 4.28 3.37
C ASN A 66 -10.59 4.05 2.15
N VAL A 67 -9.84 5.06 1.72
CA VAL A 67 -8.86 4.95 0.63
C VAL A 67 -7.56 5.61 1.02
N ALA A 68 -6.46 4.88 0.90
CA ALA A 68 -5.12 5.36 1.19
C ALA A 68 -4.18 5.00 0.04
N THR A 69 -3.08 5.73 -0.08
CA THR A 69 -1.95 5.35 -0.93
C THR A 69 -0.74 5.07 -0.07
N ALA A 70 0.14 4.19 -0.56
CA ALA A 70 1.43 3.98 0.06
C ALA A 70 2.52 3.88 -0.99
N LEU A 71 3.66 4.51 -0.70
CA LEU A 71 4.87 4.32 -1.48
C LEU A 71 5.62 3.13 -0.92
N VAL A 72 5.88 2.13 -1.76
CA VAL A 72 6.50 0.87 -1.35
C VAL A 72 7.70 0.60 -2.25
N GLN A 73 8.83 0.28 -1.63
CA GLN A 73 10.01 -0.21 -2.31
C GLN A 73 9.96 -1.74 -2.34
N LEU A 74 9.94 -2.34 -3.53
CA LEU A 74 10.02 -3.79 -3.70
C LEU A 74 11.46 -4.19 -3.94
N GLN A 75 11.96 -5.16 -3.18
CA GLN A 75 13.25 -5.79 -3.44
C GLN A 75 13.00 -7.11 -4.18
N LEU A 76 13.55 -7.22 -5.37
CA LEU A 76 13.41 -8.39 -6.24
C LEU A 76 14.59 -9.35 -6.03
N GLU A 77 14.43 -10.61 -6.45
CA GLU A 77 15.50 -11.63 -6.36
C GLU A 77 16.73 -11.30 -7.21
N ASN A 78 16.56 -10.56 -8.32
CA ASN A 78 17.67 -10.06 -9.14
C ASN A 78 18.42 -8.87 -8.50
N GLN A 79 18.16 -8.58 -7.23
CA GLN A 79 18.71 -7.44 -6.46
C GLN A 79 18.23 -6.06 -6.92
N GLU A 80 17.34 -5.98 -7.91
CA GLU A 80 16.72 -4.73 -8.33
C GLU A 80 15.73 -4.22 -7.28
N SER A 81 15.67 -2.89 -7.16
CA SER A 81 14.78 -2.22 -6.23
C SER A 81 13.78 -1.36 -6.99
N VAL A 82 12.49 -1.68 -6.89
CA VAL A 82 11.44 -1.06 -7.69
C VAL A 82 10.47 -0.27 -6.82
N PRO A 83 10.41 1.06 -6.95
CA PRO A 83 9.41 1.88 -6.27
C PRO A 83 8.04 1.72 -6.93
N VAL A 84 7.04 1.36 -6.14
CA VAL A 84 5.64 1.26 -6.57
C VAL A 84 4.75 2.11 -5.68
N LEU A 85 3.74 2.73 -6.29
CA LEU A 85 2.64 3.37 -5.59
C LEU A 85 1.48 2.38 -5.52
N ILE A 86 1.03 2.04 -4.32
CA ILE A 86 -0.13 1.16 -4.13
C ILE A 86 -1.34 1.95 -3.64
N THR A 87 -2.51 1.60 -4.15
CA THR A 87 -3.79 2.10 -3.64
C THR A 87 -4.42 1.05 -2.74
N LEU A 88 -4.74 1.45 -1.52
CA LEU A 88 -5.33 0.64 -0.47
C LEU A 88 -6.79 1.06 -0.28
N ILE A 89 -7.69 0.09 -0.17
CA ILE A 89 -9.10 0.34 0.16
C ILE A 89 -9.50 -0.44 1.40
N ARG A 90 -10.32 0.16 2.26
CA ARG A 90 -10.92 -0.52 3.41
C ARG A 90 -12.23 -1.17 2.98
N LYS A 91 -12.28 -2.50 2.97
CA LYS A 91 -13.50 -3.28 2.76
C LYS A 91 -14.00 -3.76 4.12
N PHE A 92 -15.07 -3.16 4.64
CA PHE A 92 -15.70 -3.68 5.86
C PHE A 92 -16.42 -5.01 5.57
N PRO A 93 -16.33 -6.03 6.43
CA PRO A 93 -15.56 -6.13 7.68
C PRO A 93 -14.11 -6.64 7.49
N LEU A 94 -13.70 -6.97 6.27
CA LEU A 94 -12.44 -7.62 5.89
C LEU A 94 -11.16 -6.77 6.05
N GLY A 95 -11.26 -5.48 6.38
CA GLY A 95 -10.14 -4.57 6.58
C GLY A 95 -9.53 -4.02 5.29
N TRP A 96 -8.25 -3.60 5.36
CA TRP A 96 -7.51 -3.00 4.24
C TRP A 96 -7.04 -4.02 3.21
N ARG A 97 -7.17 -3.69 1.93
CA ARG A 97 -6.75 -4.50 0.77
C ARG A 97 -6.09 -3.61 -0.27
N ILE A 98 -5.16 -4.16 -1.04
CA ILE A 98 -4.63 -3.48 -2.22
C ILE A 98 -5.69 -3.57 -3.34
N LYS A 99 -6.05 -2.42 -3.91
CA LYS A 99 -6.97 -2.28 -5.04
C LYS A 99 -6.21 -2.29 -6.37
N SER A 100 -5.13 -1.51 -6.42
CA SER A 100 -4.32 -1.28 -7.62
C SER A 100 -2.90 -0.89 -7.20
N TRP A 101 -1.98 -0.95 -8.16
CA TRP A 101 -0.61 -0.50 -8.00
C TRP A 101 -0.07 0.01 -9.34
N GLU A 102 0.86 0.94 -9.27
CA GLU A 102 1.56 1.49 -10.43
C GLU A 102 3.05 1.60 -10.11
N ARG A 103 3.90 1.48 -11.13
CA ARG A 103 5.34 1.69 -10.98
C ARG A 103 5.63 3.19 -11.01
N LYS A 104 6.52 3.68 -10.14
CA LYS A 104 6.74 5.13 -9.96
C LYS A 104 7.32 5.84 -11.19
N ASP A 105 8.17 5.17 -11.95
CA ASP A 105 8.67 5.62 -13.27
C ASP A 105 7.54 5.94 -14.26
N GLN A 106 6.45 5.17 -14.24
CA GLN A 106 5.27 5.41 -15.08
C GLN A 106 4.48 6.65 -14.62
N ILE A 107 4.52 6.96 -13.31
CA ILE A 107 3.87 8.16 -12.77
C ILE A 107 4.62 9.42 -13.21
N THR A 108 5.95 9.43 -13.07
CA THR A 108 6.77 10.59 -13.45
C THR A 108 6.66 10.89 -14.95
N SER A 109 6.63 9.87 -15.79
CA SER A 109 6.47 10.03 -17.25
C SER A 109 5.07 10.52 -17.64
N ARG A 110 4.00 10.06 -16.98
CA ARG A 110 2.64 10.58 -17.18
C ARG A 110 2.52 12.06 -16.78
N LEU A 111 3.07 12.43 -15.62
CA LEU A 111 3.05 13.82 -15.15
C LEU A 111 3.85 14.74 -16.07
N LYS A 112 5.02 14.29 -16.55
CA LYS A 112 5.82 15.04 -17.51
C LYS A 112 5.06 15.29 -18.82
N ASN A 113 4.36 14.28 -19.33
CA ASN A 113 3.54 14.41 -20.54
C ASN A 113 2.31 15.31 -20.35
N GLN A 114 1.68 15.30 -19.17
CA GLN A 114 0.57 16.21 -18.88
C GLN A 114 1.02 17.68 -18.83
N ASN A 115 2.19 17.96 -18.27
CA ASN A 115 2.72 19.33 -18.20
C ASN A 115 3.12 19.85 -19.59
N LEU A 116 3.67 18.99 -20.46
CA LEU A 116 3.97 19.34 -21.87
C LEU A 116 2.71 19.76 -22.64
N ILE A 117 1.58 19.10 -22.40
CA ILE A 117 0.29 19.43 -23.04
C ILE A 117 -0.26 20.77 -22.53
N GLN A 118 0.01 21.14 -21.26
CA GLN A 118 -0.42 22.42 -20.71
C GLN A 118 0.44 23.61 -21.17
N GLU A 119 1.72 23.39 -21.47
CA GLU A 119 2.59 24.45 -22.03
C GLU A 119 2.29 24.75 -23.52
N GLU A 120 1.89 23.76 -24.33
CA GLU A 120 1.51 23.98 -25.74
C GLU A 120 0.12 24.61 -25.94
N THR A 121 -0.71 24.65 -24.91
CA THR A 121 -2.09 25.16 -24.98
C THR A 121 -2.29 26.50 -24.28
N SER A 122 -1.21 27.12 -23.78
CA SER A 122 -1.26 28.47 -23.21
C SER A 122 -1.03 29.52 -24.32
N PRO A 123 -2.03 30.36 -24.65
CA PRO A 123 -1.88 31.43 -25.64
C PRO A 123 -0.96 32.57 -25.17
#